data_AF-A0A8T4QV11-F1
#
_entry.id   AF-A0A8T4QV11-F1
#
_cell.length_a   1.000
_cell.length_b   1.000
_cell.length_c   1.000
_cell.angle_alpha   90.00
_cell.angle_beta   90.00
_cell.angle_gamma   90.00
#
_symmetry.space_group_name_H-M   'P 1'
#
loop_
_entity.id
_entity.type
_entity.pdbx_description
1 polymer ?
#
loop_
_entity_poly.entity_id
_entity_poly.type
_entity_poly.pdbx_seq_one_letter_code
_entity_poly.pdbx_strand_id
1 'polypeptide(L)'
;MAIRVMVNGLPGKMASEVARAVYRSDDFRLARFSFCSPRRKESFVPVDGVPFDVALVLPGQREDYILSTGEDDSWLVMVDYTRPDAVRGNVEFYCRHGCPFVLGTTGHDDRS
;
A
#
# COMPACT_ATOMS: atom_id res chain seq x y z
N MET A 1 -6.89 2.32 19.92
CA MET A 1 -6.26 1.42 18.94
C MET A 1 -5.91 2.24 17.71
N ALA A 2 -4.71 2.08 17.14
CA ALA A 2 -4.30 2.80 15.94
C ALA A 2 -4.55 1.92 14.69
N ILE A 3 -5.13 2.49 13.64
CA ILE A 3 -5.45 1.76 12.40
C ILE A 3 -4.16 1.53 11.62
N ARG A 4 -3.95 0.31 11.13
CA ARG A 4 -2.76 -0.02 10.35
C ARG A 4 -3.02 0.34 8.88
N VAL A 5 -2.13 1.13 8.29
CA VAL A 5 -2.30 1.65 6.92
C VAL A 5 -1.13 1.21 6.06
N MET A 6 -1.44 0.51 4.97
CA MET A 6 -0.49 0.14 3.93
C MET A 6 -0.61 1.12 2.77
N VAL A 7 0.49 1.80 2.41
CA VAL A 7 0.49 2.78 1.32
C VAL A 7 1.13 2.19 0.08
N ASN A 8 0.33 1.97 -0.96
CA ASN A 8 0.75 1.36 -2.22
C ASN A 8 1.14 2.42 -3.25
N GLY A 9 2.12 2.06 -4.09
CA GLY A 9 2.66 2.96 -5.11
C GLY A 9 3.96 3.66 -4.72
N LEU A 10 4.57 3.29 -3.59
CA LEU A 10 5.90 3.78 -3.22
C LEU A 10 6.96 3.39 -4.28
N PRO A 11 7.98 4.25 -4.52
CA PRO A 11 8.24 5.59 -3.97
C PRO A 11 7.57 6.72 -4.76
N GLY A 12 6.37 6.52 -5.30
CA GLY A 12 5.61 7.60 -5.93
C GLY A 12 5.52 8.80 -4.99
N LYS A 13 5.59 10.02 -5.54
CA LYS A 13 5.61 11.26 -4.73
C LYS A 13 4.44 11.31 -3.75
N MET A 14 3.22 11.10 -4.24
CA MET A 14 2.02 11.12 -3.41
C MET A 14 2.00 9.98 -2.38
N ALA A 15 2.32 8.75 -2.80
CA ALA A 15 2.45 7.61 -1.88
C ALA A 15 3.47 7.89 -0.76
N SER A 16 4.57 8.58 -1.08
CA SER A 16 5.61 8.92 -0.10
C SER A 16 5.11 9.96 0.90
N GLU A 17 4.44 11.02 0.45
CA GLU A 17 3.85 12.02 1.37
C GLU A 17 2.81 11.40 2.28
N VAL A 18 1.96 10.52 1.75
CA VAL A 18 0.94 9.84 2.54
C VAL A 18 1.57 8.89 3.55
N ALA A 19 2.59 8.12 3.17
CA ALA A 19 3.33 7.27 4.11
C ALA A 19 3.93 8.08 5.27
N ARG A 20 4.49 9.27 4.98
CA ARG A 20 4.98 10.19 6.03
C ARG A 20 3.86 10.69 6.93
N ALA A 21 2.74 11.12 6.35
CA ALA A 21 1.61 11.63 7.11
C ALA A 21 1.01 10.56 8.03
N VAL A 22 0.86 9.32 7.53
CA VAL A 22 0.45 8.15 8.30
C VAL A 22 1.42 7.90 9.46
N TYR A 23 2.73 7.91 9.20
CA TYR A 23 3.73 7.64 10.23
C TYR A 23 3.78 8.71 11.34
N ARG A 24 3.48 9.98 11.02
CA ARG A 24 3.46 11.09 12.00
C ARG A 24 2.17 11.18 12.81
N SER A 25 1.14 10.41 12.46
CA SER A 25 -0.15 10.44 13.14
C SER A 25 -0.18 9.51 14.35
N ASP A 26 -0.79 9.95 15.44
CA ASP A 26 -1.03 9.11 16.63
C ASP A 26 -2.16 8.07 16.39
N ASP A 27 -3.02 8.32 15.40
CA ASP A 27 -4.19 7.49 15.09
C ASP A 27 -3.86 6.33 14.13
N PHE A 28 -2.72 6.41 13.44
CA PHE A 28 -2.34 5.46 12.40
C PHE A 28 -0.99 4.81 12.64
N ARG A 29 -0.82 3.61 12.07
CA ARG A 29 0.46 2.89 12.02
C ARG A 29 0.80 2.54 10.59
N LEU A 30 1.92 3.05 10.09
CA LEU A 30 2.40 2.70 8.75
C LEU A 30 2.81 1.22 8.69
N ALA A 31 2.25 0.48 7.74
CA ALA A 31 2.67 -0.88 7.45
C ALA A 31 4.11 -0.90 6.90
N ARG A 32 4.88 -1.92 7.28
CA ARG A 32 6.28 -2.07 6.87
C ARG A 32 6.46 -2.64 5.46
N PHE A 33 5.39 -2.70 4.67
CA PHE A 33 5.41 -3.21 3.31
C PHE A 33 4.43 -2.44 2.42
N SER A 34 4.69 -2.43 1.11
CA SER A 34 3.92 -1.77 0.05
C SER A 34 3.88 -2.68 -1.17
N PHE A 35 2.74 -2.77 -1.84
CA PHE A 35 2.68 -3.37 -3.16
C PHE A 35 3.37 -2.48 -4.18
N CYS A 36 4.11 -3.11 -5.09
CA CYS A 36 4.86 -2.42 -6.12
C CYS A 36 4.58 -3.01 -7.51
N SER A 37 5.13 -2.31 -8.52
CA SER A 37 5.10 -2.76 -9.91
C SER A 37 6.03 -3.97 -10.10
N PRO A 38 5.67 -4.95 -10.97
CA PRO A 38 6.55 -6.08 -11.29
C PRO A 38 7.88 -5.67 -11.94
N ARG A 39 8.00 -4.42 -12.41
CA ARG A 39 9.23 -3.89 -13.04
C ARG A 39 10.26 -3.41 -12.02
N ARG A 40 9.87 -3.31 -10.74
CA ARG A 40 10.74 -2.79 -9.68
C ARG A 40 11.79 -3.84 -9.31
N LYS A 41 13.04 -3.39 -9.11
CA LYS A 41 14.18 -4.26 -8.76
C LYS A 41 14.54 -4.17 -7.29
N GLU A 42 14.22 -3.08 -6.64
CA GLU A 42 14.49 -2.86 -5.22
C GLU A 42 13.51 -3.66 -4.36
N SER A 43 14.02 -4.32 -3.34
CA SER A 43 13.21 -5.04 -2.34
C SER A 43 12.71 -4.14 -1.22
N PHE A 44 13.32 -2.96 -1.06
CA PHE A 44 13.04 -2.02 0.01
C PHE A 44 13.11 -0.59 -0.51
N VAL A 45 12.38 0.30 0.14
CA VAL A 45 12.40 1.72 -0.19
C VAL A 45 12.39 2.58 1.08
N PRO A 46 13.34 3.52 1.21
CA PRO A 46 13.30 4.49 2.30
C PRO A 46 12.16 5.47 2.08
N VAL A 47 11.52 5.89 3.17
CA VAL A 47 10.59 7.01 3.19
C VAL A 47 11.13 8.04 4.17
N ASP A 48 11.43 9.24 3.69
CA ASP A 48 12.00 10.30 4.53
C ASP A 48 11.14 10.58 5.77
N GLY A 49 11.77 10.69 6.94
CA GLY A 49 11.09 10.83 8.23
C GLY A 49 10.50 9.54 8.81
N VAL A 50 10.58 8.40 8.11
CA VAL A 50 10.25 7.07 8.64
C VAL A 50 11.57 6.35 8.98
N PRO A 51 11.76 5.85 10.20
CA PRO A 51 13.05 5.31 10.66
C PRO A 51 13.32 3.87 10.17
N PHE A 52 12.58 3.41 9.17
CA PHE A 52 12.73 2.08 8.59
C PHE A 52 12.38 2.09 7.12
N ASP A 53 13.00 1.19 6.38
CA ASP A 53 12.66 0.97 4.98
C ASP A 53 11.37 0.14 4.87
N VAL A 54 10.55 0.49 3.87
CA VAL A 54 9.31 -0.21 3.55
C VAL A 54 9.63 -1.32 2.55
N ALA A 55 9.25 -2.56 2.86
CA ALA A 55 9.44 -3.70 1.96
C ALA A 55 8.54 -3.57 0.72
N LEU A 56 9.07 -3.87 -0.45
CA LEU A 56 8.36 -3.80 -1.71
C LEU A 56 7.94 -5.20 -2.14
N VAL A 57 6.63 -5.41 -2.19
CA VAL A 57 6.03 -6.72 -2.45
C VAL A 57 5.58 -6.80 -3.90
N LEU A 58 6.18 -7.73 -4.63
CA LEU A 58 5.86 -7.98 -6.04
C LEU A 58 4.51 -8.68 -6.17
N PRO A 59 3.84 -8.59 -7.35
CA PRO A 59 2.53 -9.22 -7.57
C PRO A 59 2.43 -10.69 -7.17
N GLY A 60 3.46 -11.49 -7.46
CA GLY A 60 3.49 -12.93 -7.13
C GLY A 60 3.66 -13.25 -5.64
N GLN A 61 3.95 -12.25 -4.80
CA GLN A 61 4.17 -12.42 -3.36
C GLN A 61 3.05 -11.82 -2.51
N ARG A 62 2.09 -11.13 -3.14
CA ARG A 62 1.06 -10.37 -2.41
C ARG A 62 0.23 -11.25 -1.49
N GLU A 63 -0.06 -12.48 -1.92
CA GLU A 63 -0.87 -13.40 -1.13
C GLU A 63 -0.21 -13.80 0.17
N ASP A 64 1.03 -14.27 0.10
CA ASP A 64 1.77 -14.68 1.29
C ASP A 64 1.87 -13.53 2.30
N TYR A 65 2.03 -12.29 1.81
CA TYR A 65 2.06 -11.10 2.65
C TYR A 65 0.71 -10.80 3.32
N ILE A 66 -0.40 -10.88 2.59
CA ILE A 66 -1.72 -10.63 3.19
C ILE A 66 -2.10 -11.74 4.17
N LEU A 67 -1.87 -12.99 3.82
CA LEU A 67 -2.19 -14.11 4.71
C LEU A 67 -1.31 -14.11 5.96
N SER A 68 -0.04 -13.71 5.85
CA SER A 68 0.87 -13.59 7.00
C SER A 68 0.60 -12.36 7.87
N THR A 69 -0.20 -11.38 7.43
CA THR A 69 -0.52 -10.22 8.27
C THR A 69 -1.42 -10.51 9.47
N GLY A 70 -2.03 -11.70 9.53
CA GLY A 70 -2.74 -12.23 10.70
C GLY A 70 -4.02 -11.46 11.09
N GLU A 71 -4.88 -12.10 11.87
CA GLU A 71 -6.06 -11.49 12.51
C GLU A 71 -5.68 -10.61 13.72
N ASP A 72 -4.51 -9.99 13.73
CA ASP A 72 -4.22 -9.00 14.77
C ASP A 72 -5.24 -7.86 14.62
N ASP A 73 -5.97 -7.56 15.69
CA ASP A 73 -7.14 -6.66 15.84
C ASP A 73 -7.04 -5.25 15.20
N SER A 74 -5.96 -4.92 14.50
CA SER A 74 -5.85 -3.75 13.64
C SER A 74 -6.30 -4.07 12.22
N TRP A 75 -7.47 -3.56 11.81
CA TRP A 75 -7.86 -3.52 10.41
C TRP A 75 -6.73 -2.91 9.56
N LEU A 76 -6.29 -3.65 8.54
CA LEU A 76 -5.31 -3.20 7.56
C LEU A 76 -6.03 -2.46 6.43
N VAL A 77 -5.86 -1.13 6.38
CA VAL A 77 -6.43 -0.29 5.32
C VAL A 77 -5.39 -0.07 4.23
N MET A 78 -5.76 -0.33 2.98
CA MET A 78 -4.92 -0.09 1.81
C MET A 78 -5.15 1.33 1.29
N VAL A 79 -4.10 2.14 1.16
CA VAL A 79 -4.17 3.46 0.51
C VAL A 79 -3.40 3.38 -0.80
N ASP A 80 -4.10 3.50 -1.92
CA ASP A 80 -3.54 3.23 -3.24
C ASP A 80 -3.28 4.53 -4.02
N TYR A 81 -2.00 4.79 -4.25
CA TYR A 81 -1.48 5.80 -5.18
C TYR A 81 -0.56 5.15 -6.21
N THR A 82 -1.05 4.09 -6.86
CA THR A 82 -0.37 3.42 -7.97
C THR A 82 -0.68 4.09 -9.31
N ARG A 83 -0.36 3.40 -10.42
CA ARG A 83 -0.63 3.86 -11.78
C ARG A 83 -2.06 3.49 -12.21
N PRO A 84 -2.68 4.24 -13.14
CA PRO A 84 -4.02 3.95 -13.64
C PRO A 84 -4.25 2.51 -14.12
N ASP A 85 -3.24 1.91 -14.75
CA ASP A 85 -3.27 0.54 -15.29
C ASP A 85 -3.26 -0.54 -14.20
N ALA A 86 -2.85 -0.20 -12.97
CA ALA A 86 -2.81 -1.14 -11.85
C ALA A 86 -4.08 -1.14 -11.00
N VAL A 87 -4.92 -0.09 -11.08
CA VAL A 87 -6.04 0.12 -10.16
C VAL A 87 -7.02 -1.04 -10.19
N ARG A 88 -7.45 -1.53 -11.37
CA ARG A 88 -8.40 -2.64 -11.45
C ARG A 88 -7.89 -3.89 -10.75
N GLY A 89 -6.66 -4.33 -11.06
CA GLY A 89 -6.08 -5.52 -10.46
C GLY A 89 -5.86 -5.36 -8.95
N ASN A 90 -5.55 -4.15 -8.49
CA ASN A 90 -5.43 -3.86 -7.06
C ASN A 90 -6.79 -3.91 -6.35
N VAL A 91 -7.83 -3.29 -6.92
CA VAL A 91 -9.20 -3.33 -6.37
C VAL A 91 -9.74 -4.75 -6.30
N GLU A 92 -9.58 -5.53 -7.37
CA GLU A 92 -9.98 -6.95 -7.40
C GLU A 92 -9.28 -7.73 -6.28
N PHE A 93 -7.99 -7.49 -6.08
CA PHE A 93 -7.24 -8.09 -4.99
C PHE A 93 -7.79 -7.66 -3.62
N TYR A 94 -7.97 -6.36 -3.36
CA TYR A 94 -8.49 -5.88 -2.07
C TYR A 94 -9.87 -6.45 -1.74
N CYS A 95 -10.78 -6.46 -2.71
CA CYS A 95 -12.12 -7.02 -2.56
C CYS A 95 -12.07 -8.52 -2.26
N ARG A 96 -11.22 -9.28 -2.94
CA ARG A 96 -11.06 -10.73 -2.70
C ARG A 96 -10.61 -11.05 -1.27
N HIS A 97 -9.78 -10.20 -0.68
CA HIS A 97 -9.26 -10.39 0.69
C HIS A 97 -10.04 -9.60 1.76
N GLY A 98 -11.15 -8.95 1.40
CA GLY A 98 -11.93 -8.15 2.34
C GLY A 98 -11.15 -6.98 2.95
N CYS A 99 -10.07 -6.52 2.29
CA CYS A 99 -9.26 -5.43 2.80
C CYS A 99 -9.96 -4.08 2.51
N PRO A 100 -10.26 -3.26 3.52
CA PRO A 100 -10.76 -1.90 3.28
C PRO A 100 -9.69 -1.09 2.55
N PHE A 101 -10.10 -0.22 1.62
CA PHE A 101 -9.15 0.56 0.83
C PHE A 101 -9.64 1.97 0.49
N VAL A 102 -8.68 2.87 0.27
CA VAL A 102 -8.86 4.23 -0.24
C VAL A 102 -8.09 4.35 -1.55
N LEU A 103 -8.78 4.69 -2.64
CA LEU A 103 -8.15 4.94 -3.93
C LEU A 103 -7.87 6.43 -4.10
N GLY A 104 -6.60 6.79 -4.21
CA GLY A 104 -6.17 8.13 -4.59
C GLY A 104 -5.62 8.21 -6.01
N THR A 105 -5.39 7.06 -6.67
CA THR A 105 -4.99 7.01 -8.08
C THR A 105 -6.08 7.59 -8.99
N THR A 106 -5.73 8.65 -9.72
CA THR A 106 -6.56 9.25 -10.75
C THR A 106 -6.33 8.58 -12.11
N GLY A 107 -7.23 8.79 -13.08
CA GLY A 107 -7.05 8.35 -14.47
C GLY A 107 -7.38 6.88 -14.75
N HIS A 108 -8.03 6.17 -13.81
CA HIS A 108 -8.51 4.80 -14.04
C HIS A 108 -9.68 4.71 -15.05
N ASP A 109 -10.17 5.84 -15.57
CA ASP A 109 -11.24 5.87 -16.57
C ASP A 109 -11.13 7.11 -17.49
N ASP A 110 -10.55 6.91 -18.69
CA ASP A 110 -10.96 7.62 -19.91
C ASP A 110 -11.66 6.54 -20.75
N ARG A 111 -12.99 6.42 -20.62
CA ARG A 111 -13.85 5.37 -21.18
C ARG A 111 -13.42 4.85 -22.58
N SER A 112 -13.36 3.52 -22.73
CA SER A 112 -13.79 2.81 -23.95
C SER A 112 -14.03 1.33 -23.66
#